data_AF-K7KDI5-F1
#
_entry.id   AF-K7KDI5-F1
#
_cell.length_a   1.000
_cell.length_b   1.000
_cell.length_c   1.000
_cell.angle_alpha   90.00
_cell.angle_beta   90.00
_cell.angle_gamma   90.00
#
_symmetry.space_group_name_H-M   'P 1'
#
loop_
_entity.id
_entity.type
_entity.pdbx_description
1 polymer ?
#
loop_
_entity_poly.entity_id
_entity_poly.type
_entity_poly.pdbx_seq_one_letter_code
_entity_poly.pdbx_strand_id
1 'polypeptide(L)'
;MVESMIEVIANFQPTCLQSLTLSTCESAISFPGGRLPASLKTLNILGLRRLEFQTQNKHELLGSVSIWGCDSLTSFPLVTFPNLKCLTIENCENMEFLLVSVSESPKNLSSSEIHNCPNFVLFASEGLSAPSLTCFIVENCSKLKSLPDQMSSLLPKLEHLGIYECPDIESFPEDHVMASRRECCLFPFHLSLFGFSSMVTLDCKCLLHFTSLQKLEIPSCQKLPDSLIKLSILSCPLLQKRLMRRHIWPIISHISGIYVDGK
;
A
#
# COMPACT_ATOMS: atom_id res chain seq x y z
N MET A 1 28.56 -0.46 -30.57
CA MET A 1 27.11 -0.40 -30.31
C MET A 1 26.83 -1.58 -29.40
N VAL A 2 26.85 -1.37 -28.08
CA VAL A 2 26.56 -2.43 -27.11
C VAL A 2 25.05 -2.46 -27.03
N GLU A 3 24.41 -3.45 -27.66
CA GLU A 3 22.99 -3.71 -27.42
C GLU A 3 22.82 -3.86 -25.91
N SER A 4 21.89 -3.10 -25.33
CA SER A 4 21.58 -3.29 -23.92
C SER A 4 21.16 -4.75 -23.74
N MET A 5 21.59 -5.42 -22.66
CA MET A 5 21.14 -6.79 -22.38
C MET A 5 19.61 -6.92 -22.41
N ILE A 6 18.91 -5.81 -22.18
CA ILE A 6 17.45 -5.73 -22.26
C ILE A 6 16.94 -5.71 -23.70
N GLU A 7 17.64 -5.05 -24.63
CA GLU A 7 17.34 -5.17 -26.07
C GLU A 7 17.54 -6.61 -26.53
N VAL A 8 18.60 -7.27 -26.08
CA VAL A 8 18.85 -8.70 -26.34
C VAL A 8 17.68 -9.54 -25.79
N ILE A 9 17.29 -9.36 -24.53
CA ILE A 9 16.17 -10.11 -23.94
C ILE A 9 14.85 -9.84 -24.67
N ALA A 10 14.57 -8.58 -25.00
CA ALA A 10 13.36 -8.19 -25.72
C ALA A 10 13.33 -8.77 -27.14
N ASN A 11 14.48 -8.88 -27.81
CA ASN A 11 14.59 -9.44 -29.15
C ASN A 11 14.54 -10.98 -29.16
N PHE A 12 15.21 -11.64 -28.22
CA PHE A 12 15.26 -13.10 -28.16
C PHE A 12 14.00 -13.74 -27.57
N GLN A 13 13.18 -12.99 -26.80
CA GLN A 13 11.94 -13.47 -26.15
C GLN A 13 12.12 -14.87 -25.52
N PRO A 14 13.04 -15.02 -24.55
CA PRO A 14 13.37 -16.32 -23.98
C PRO A 14 12.12 -16.96 -23.36
N THR A 15 11.68 -18.09 -23.92
CA THR A 15 10.42 -18.76 -23.56
C THR A 15 10.45 -19.46 -22.20
N CYS A 16 11.64 -19.64 -21.62
CA CYS A 16 11.83 -20.26 -20.31
C CYS A 16 12.16 -19.24 -19.21
N LEU A 17 12.28 -17.95 -19.52
CA LEU A 17 12.67 -16.94 -18.53
C LEU A 17 11.49 -16.61 -17.62
N GLN A 18 11.55 -17.07 -16.37
CA GLN A 18 10.49 -16.86 -15.38
C GLN A 18 10.79 -15.71 -14.40
N SER A 19 12.06 -15.39 -14.19
CA SER A 19 12.50 -14.33 -13.30
C SER A 19 13.55 -13.49 -14.00
N LEU A 20 13.43 -12.17 -13.90
CA LEU A 20 14.34 -11.20 -14.49
C LEU A 20 14.67 -10.16 -13.44
N THR A 21 15.96 -9.97 -13.19
CA THR A 21 16.48 -8.88 -12.36
C THR A 21 17.24 -7.93 -13.27
N LEU A 22 16.84 -6.66 -13.27
CA LEU A 22 17.51 -5.58 -13.97
C LEU A 22 18.14 -4.67 -12.92
N SER A 23 19.46 -4.51 -12.95
CA SER A 23 20.18 -3.66 -11.99
C SER A 23 21.05 -2.64 -12.71
N THR A 24 21.09 -1.42 -12.17
CA THR A 24 22.19 -0.44 -12.36
C THR A 24 22.64 -0.28 -13.81
N CYS A 25 21.66 -0.12 -14.72
CA CYS A 25 21.96 0.21 -16.11
C CYS A 25 22.05 1.73 -16.25
N GLU A 26 23.23 2.22 -16.68
CA GLU A 26 23.43 3.65 -16.95
C GLU A 26 22.65 4.16 -18.16
N SER A 27 22.27 3.25 -19.05
CA SER A 27 21.48 3.54 -20.23
C SER A 27 19.99 3.55 -19.90
N ALA A 28 19.27 4.44 -20.58
CA ALA A 28 17.82 4.47 -20.55
C ALA A 28 17.25 3.10 -20.92
N ILE A 29 16.42 2.53 -20.06
CA ILE A 29 15.72 1.27 -20.36
C ILE A 29 14.34 1.63 -20.86
N SER A 30 14.21 1.60 -22.16
CA SER A 30 12.92 1.40 -22.82
C SER A 30 12.95 -0.01 -23.40
N PHE A 31 12.03 -0.87 -23.01
CA PHE A 31 11.83 -2.14 -23.72
C PHE A 31 11.46 -1.81 -25.17
N PRO A 32 12.22 -2.24 -26.19
CA PRO A 32 11.82 -2.05 -27.59
C PRO A 32 10.45 -2.70 -27.80
N GLY A 33 9.46 -1.92 -28.23
CA GLY A 33 8.05 -2.36 -28.33
C GLY A 33 7.35 -2.61 -26.98
N GLY A 34 7.98 -2.27 -25.86
CA GLY A 34 7.38 -2.31 -24.52
C GLY A 34 7.21 -3.71 -23.93
N ARG A 35 7.90 -4.74 -24.45
CA ARG A 35 7.59 -6.15 -24.12
C ARG A 35 8.64 -6.83 -23.25
N LEU A 36 8.27 -7.13 -22.01
CA LEU A 36 8.90 -8.19 -21.20
C LEU A 36 8.67 -9.57 -21.84
N PRO A 37 9.57 -10.55 -21.61
CA PRO A 37 9.38 -11.92 -22.06
C PRO A 37 8.04 -12.49 -21.61
N ALA A 38 7.30 -13.12 -22.52
CA ALA A 38 5.94 -13.60 -22.24
C ALA A 38 5.88 -14.63 -21.10
N SER A 39 6.97 -15.37 -20.84
CA SER A 39 7.10 -16.36 -19.76
C SER A 39 7.38 -15.77 -18.38
N LEU A 40 7.60 -14.46 -18.29
CA LEU A 40 8.09 -13.79 -17.08
C LEU A 40 7.01 -13.75 -15.99
N LYS A 41 7.37 -14.23 -14.80
CA LYS A 41 6.51 -14.27 -13.61
C LYS A 41 6.96 -13.28 -12.53
N THR A 42 8.26 -13.02 -12.45
CA THR A 42 8.86 -12.12 -11.47
C THR A 42 9.78 -11.12 -12.16
N LEU A 43 9.62 -9.84 -11.83
CA LEU A 43 10.45 -8.75 -12.32
C LEU A 43 10.99 -7.95 -11.14
N ASN A 44 12.32 -7.91 -11.02
CA ASN A 44 13.01 -7.05 -10.06
C ASN A 44 13.76 -5.97 -10.83
N ILE A 45 13.61 -4.73 -10.41
CA ILE A 45 14.24 -3.57 -11.03
C ILE A 45 14.97 -2.78 -9.94
N LEU A 46 16.27 -2.52 -10.13
CA LEU A 46 17.12 -1.85 -9.16
C LEU A 46 17.91 -0.73 -9.82
N GLY A 47 17.71 0.51 -9.39
CA GLY A 47 18.58 1.63 -9.71
C GLY A 47 18.57 2.05 -11.19
N LEU A 48 17.44 1.93 -11.89
CA LEU A 48 17.37 2.31 -13.31
C LEU A 48 17.19 3.82 -13.48
N ARG A 49 18.09 4.44 -14.28
CA ARG A 49 18.03 5.88 -14.59
C ARG A 49 16.81 6.27 -15.43
N ARG A 50 16.28 5.35 -16.24
CA ARG A 50 15.04 5.53 -17.01
C ARG A 50 14.25 4.23 -17.00
N LEU A 51 13.05 4.28 -16.43
CA LEU A 51 12.08 3.20 -16.38
C LEU A 51 10.74 3.72 -16.87
N GLU A 52 10.26 3.19 -17.98
CA GLU A 52 8.94 3.51 -18.53
C GLU A 52 8.21 2.21 -18.91
N PHE A 53 6.95 2.09 -18.47
CA PHE A 53 6.06 1.00 -18.84
C PHE A 53 5.04 1.48 -19.88
N GLN A 54 4.93 0.76 -20.99
CA GLN A 54 3.91 1.05 -22.00
C GLN A 54 2.58 0.43 -21.60
N THR A 55 1.52 1.24 -21.49
CA THR A 55 0.17 0.79 -21.07
C THR A 55 -0.54 -0.12 -22.08
N GLN A 56 -0.05 -0.17 -23.32
CA GLN A 56 -0.64 -0.94 -24.42
C GLN A 56 -0.26 -2.43 -24.41
N ASN A 57 0.83 -2.82 -23.74
CA ASN A 57 1.27 -4.21 -23.70
C ASN A 57 0.87 -4.86 -22.38
N LYS A 58 -0.02 -5.86 -22.41
CA LYS A 58 -0.38 -6.61 -21.20
C LYS A 58 0.66 -7.69 -20.89
N HIS A 59 1.08 -7.78 -19.64
CA HIS A 59 1.97 -8.84 -19.14
C HIS A 59 1.17 -9.85 -18.31
N GLU A 60 0.59 -10.82 -19.00
CA GLU A 60 -0.39 -11.74 -18.42
C GLU A 60 0.19 -12.74 -17.40
N LEU A 61 1.48 -13.07 -17.46
CA LEU A 61 2.07 -14.03 -16.53
C LEU A 61 2.78 -13.40 -15.34
N LEU A 62 2.97 -12.07 -15.35
CA LEU A 62 3.73 -11.39 -14.31
C LEU A 62 2.92 -11.32 -13.03
N GLY A 63 3.39 -12.02 -12.00
CA GLY A 63 2.73 -12.14 -10.70
C GLY A 63 3.39 -11.30 -9.60
N SER A 64 4.66 -10.94 -9.75
CA SER A 64 5.40 -10.15 -8.76
C SER A 64 6.30 -9.11 -9.43
N VAL A 65 6.22 -7.87 -8.97
CA VAL A 65 7.08 -6.76 -9.39
C VAL A 65 7.68 -6.10 -8.16
N SER A 66 8.99 -5.92 -8.16
CA SER A 66 9.72 -5.15 -7.15
C SER A 66 10.59 -4.10 -7.84
N ILE A 67 10.44 -2.83 -7.45
CA ILE A 67 11.18 -1.69 -8.01
C ILE A 67 11.88 -0.97 -6.87
N TRP A 68 13.18 -0.74 -7.03
CA TRP A 68 14.02 -0.13 -6.01
C TRP A 68 14.89 0.98 -6.64
N GLY A 69 14.91 2.18 -6.06
CA GLY A 69 15.88 3.22 -6.47
C GLY A 69 15.68 3.76 -7.89
N CYS A 70 14.46 3.79 -8.42
CA CYS A 70 14.18 4.18 -9.80
C CYS A 70 13.54 5.57 -9.89
N ASP A 71 14.35 6.62 -9.78
CA ASP A 71 13.86 8.01 -9.68
C ASP A 71 13.24 8.55 -10.99
N SER A 72 13.28 7.81 -12.08
CA SER A 72 12.53 8.17 -13.30
C SER A 72 11.07 7.71 -13.28
N LEU A 73 10.71 6.79 -12.39
CA LEU A 73 9.36 6.27 -12.27
C LEU A 73 8.48 7.31 -11.58
N THR A 74 7.57 7.92 -12.33
CA THR A 74 6.57 8.85 -11.77
C THR A 74 5.24 8.18 -11.46
N SER A 75 4.89 7.13 -12.20
CA SER A 75 3.68 6.35 -11.97
C SER A 75 3.87 4.89 -12.38
N PHE A 76 3.15 3.98 -11.73
CA PHE A 76 3.16 2.56 -12.07
C PHE A 76 1.82 2.12 -12.66
N PRO A 77 1.76 1.70 -13.94
CA PRO A 77 0.51 1.34 -14.60
C PRO A 77 0.08 -0.08 -14.26
N LEU A 78 -0.74 -0.24 -13.22
CA LEU A 78 -1.30 -1.53 -12.82
C LEU A 78 -2.10 -2.20 -13.94
N VAL A 79 -2.72 -1.41 -14.82
CA VAL A 79 -3.44 -1.90 -16.01
C VAL A 79 -2.56 -2.75 -16.93
N THR A 80 -1.25 -2.52 -16.95
CA THR A 80 -0.29 -3.26 -17.77
C THR A 80 -0.07 -4.69 -17.24
N PHE A 81 -0.41 -4.96 -15.98
CA PHE A 81 -0.11 -6.22 -15.28
C PHE A 81 -1.40 -6.86 -14.71
N PRO A 82 -2.28 -7.42 -15.56
CA PRO A 82 -3.62 -7.87 -15.15
C PRO A 82 -3.61 -8.99 -14.09
N ASN A 83 -2.54 -9.77 -14.01
CA ASN A 83 -2.38 -10.89 -13.08
C ASN A 83 -1.33 -10.64 -11.99
N LEU A 84 -0.92 -9.38 -11.81
CA LEU A 84 -0.01 -8.99 -10.73
C LEU A 84 -0.64 -9.29 -9.38
N LYS A 85 0.11 -9.96 -8.50
CA LYS A 85 -0.31 -10.30 -7.12
C LYS A 85 0.41 -9.47 -6.08
N CYS A 86 1.69 -9.20 -6.31
CA CYS A 86 2.54 -8.47 -5.38
C CYS A 86 3.25 -7.32 -6.11
N LEU A 87 3.15 -6.12 -5.55
CA LEU A 87 3.89 -4.95 -5.97
C LEU A 87 4.65 -4.37 -4.79
N THR A 88 5.96 -4.18 -4.94
CA THR A 88 6.78 -3.42 -3.98
C THR A 88 7.52 -2.32 -4.74
N ILE A 89 7.39 -1.08 -4.29
CA ILE A 89 8.16 0.07 -4.80
C ILE A 89 8.86 0.73 -3.63
N GLU A 90 10.18 0.85 -3.72
CA GLU A 90 11.00 1.35 -2.62
C GLU A 90 12.02 2.38 -3.13
N ASN A 91 12.25 3.44 -2.34
CA ASN A 91 13.28 4.45 -2.61
C ASN A 91 13.16 5.06 -4.03
N CYS A 92 11.95 5.33 -4.52
CA CYS A 92 11.73 5.97 -5.82
C CYS A 92 11.26 7.41 -5.60
N GLU A 93 12.17 8.38 -5.68
CA GLU A 93 11.89 9.73 -5.19
C GLU A 93 10.75 10.43 -5.93
N ASN A 94 10.63 10.23 -7.24
CA ASN A 94 9.62 10.88 -8.08
C ASN A 94 8.32 10.07 -8.24
N MET A 95 8.18 8.92 -7.56
CA MET A 95 6.97 8.10 -7.64
C MET A 95 5.80 8.82 -6.98
N GLU A 96 4.75 9.13 -7.74
CA GLU A 96 3.60 9.90 -7.27
C GLU A 96 2.35 9.03 -7.04
N PHE A 97 2.01 8.15 -7.98
CA PHE A 97 0.76 7.38 -7.92
C PHE A 97 0.81 6.05 -8.66
N LEU A 98 -0.05 5.12 -8.25
CA LEU A 98 -0.35 3.91 -9.01
C LEU A 98 -1.47 4.24 -10.02
N LEU A 99 -1.21 4.04 -11.30
CA LEU A 99 -2.15 4.34 -12.38
C LEU A 99 -3.10 3.15 -12.60
N VAL A 100 -4.39 3.39 -12.41
CA VAL A 100 -5.49 2.44 -12.61
C VAL A 100 -6.53 3.05 -13.53
N SER A 101 -7.24 2.22 -14.31
CA SER A 101 -8.36 2.64 -15.13
C SER A 101 -9.68 2.34 -14.44
N VAL A 102 -10.65 3.25 -14.54
CA VAL A 102 -12.03 3.05 -14.06
C VAL A 102 -12.67 1.79 -14.68
N SER A 103 -12.28 1.43 -15.91
CA SER A 103 -12.79 0.25 -16.61
C SER A 103 -12.05 -1.05 -16.30
N GLU A 104 -10.84 -0.98 -15.73
CA GLU A 104 -9.95 -2.12 -15.51
C GLU A 104 -9.36 -2.08 -14.09
N SER A 105 -10.04 -2.76 -13.17
CA SER A 105 -9.56 -2.99 -11.81
C SER A 105 -8.40 -4.01 -11.80
N PRO A 106 -7.36 -3.85 -10.98
CA PRO A 106 -6.33 -4.87 -10.74
C PRO A 106 -6.91 -6.05 -9.93
N LYS A 107 -7.62 -6.96 -10.62
CA LYS A 107 -8.41 -8.03 -9.99
C LYS A 107 -7.61 -9.06 -9.19
N ASN A 108 -6.29 -9.11 -9.38
CA ASN A 108 -5.43 -10.12 -8.77
C ASN A 108 -4.42 -9.53 -7.76
N LEU A 109 -4.33 -8.20 -7.66
CA LEU A 109 -3.37 -7.56 -6.77
C LEU A 109 -3.78 -7.82 -5.33
N SER A 110 -2.94 -8.54 -4.59
CA SER A 110 -3.17 -8.97 -3.20
C SER A 110 -2.33 -8.19 -2.19
N SER A 111 -1.09 -7.84 -2.54
CA SER A 111 -0.23 -6.98 -1.72
C SER A 111 0.34 -5.84 -2.56
N SER A 112 0.32 -4.64 -2.00
CA SER A 112 0.99 -3.47 -2.54
C SER A 112 1.70 -2.71 -1.43
N GLU A 113 2.99 -2.47 -1.62
CA GLU A 113 3.89 -1.94 -0.62
C GLU A 113 4.71 -0.79 -1.23
N ILE A 114 4.63 0.40 -0.64
CA ILE A 114 5.31 1.62 -1.10
C ILE A 114 6.16 2.16 0.05
N HIS A 115 7.48 2.17 -0.10
CA HIS A 115 8.41 2.55 0.96
C HIS A 115 9.33 3.68 0.49
N ASN A 116 9.58 4.67 1.36
CA ASN A 116 10.55 5.75 1.11
C ASN A 116 10.33 6.46 -0.24
N CYS A 117 9.07 6.69 -0.61
CA CYS A 117 8.68 7.40 -1.82
C CYS A 117 8.05 8.75 -1.43
N PRO A 118 8.86 9.79 -1.17
CA PRO A 118 8.39 11.03 -0.54
C PRO A 118 7.30 11.76 -1.35
N ASN A 119 7.30 11.59 -2.68
CA ASN A 119 6.32 12.23 -3.55
C ASN A 119 4.99 11.46 -3.71
N PHE A 120 4.85 10.29 -3.10
CA PHE A 120 3.67 9.46 -3.26
C PHE A 120 2.44 10.11 -2.61
N VAL A 121 1.40 10.36 -3.40
CA VAL A 121 0.16 11.04 -2.99
C VAL A 121 -1.06 10.11 -2.96
N LEU A 122 -0.85 8.81 -3.19
CA LEU A 122 -1.87 7.79 -3.43
C LEU A 122 -2.37 7.77 -4.89
N PHE A 123 -3.32 6.89 -5.17
CA PHE A 123 -3.78 6.57 -6.52
C PHE A 123 -4.43 7.76 -7.26
N ALA A 124 -4.17 7.90 -8.57
CA ALA A 124 -4.80 8.91 -9.41
C ALA A 124 -6.15 8.40 -9.98
N SER A 125 -7.27 8.68 -9.30
CA SER A 125 -8.65 8.79 -9.83
C SER A 125 -9.71 8.59 -8.71
N GLU A 126 -10.90 9.16 -8.91
CA GLU A 126 -12.07 9.05 -8.00
C GLU A 126 -12.69 7.62 -7.90
N GLY A 127 -11.98 6.55 -8.27
CA GLY A 127 -12.66 5.26 -8.51
C GLY A 127 -11.78 4.01 -8.52
N LEU A 128 -10.77 3.93 -7.64
CA LEU A 128 -9.93 2.74 -7.58
C LEU A 128 -10.53 1.57 -6.85
N SER A 129 -11.20 0.71 -7.60
CA SER A 129 -11.51 -0.63 -7.10
C SER A 129 -10.28 -1.53 -7.25
N ALA A 130 -9.63 -1.90 -6.15
CA ALA A 130 -8.70 -3.02 -6.09
C ALA A 130 -9.36 -4.15 -5.25
N PRO A 131 -10.31 -4.90 -5.86
CA PRO A 131 -11.24 -5.77 -5.13
C PRO A 131 -10.60 -7.00 -4.50
N SER A 132 -9.32 -7.25 -4.78
CA SER A 132 -8.56 -8.38 -4.25
C SER A 132 -7.41 -7.97 -3.33
N LEU A 133 -7.21 -6.67 -3.10
CA LEU A 133 -6.12 -6.18 -2.27
C LEU A 133 -6.39 -6.55 -0.81
N THR A 134 -5.52 -7.36 -0.23
CA THR A 134 -5.59 -7.79 1.17
C THR A 134 -4.57 -7.07 2.03
N CYS A 135 -3.46 -6.60 1.45
CA CYS A 135 -2.40 -5.89 2.17
C CYS A 135 -2.02 -4.61 1.42
N PHE A 136 -2.05 -3.48 2.11
CA PHE A 136 -1.56 -2.20 1.61
C PHE A 136 -0.67 -1.54 2.66
N ILE A 137 0.60 -1.32 2.32
CA ILE A 137 1.56 -0.67 3.20
C ILE A 137 2.14 0.56 2.50
N VAL A 138 2.16 1.68 3.23
CA VAL A 138 2.88 2.88 2.84
C VAL A 138 3.79 3.29 3.98
N GLU A 139 5.07 3.50 3.69
CA GLU A 139 6.08 3.91 4.65
C GLU A 139 6.88 5.10 4.14
N ASN A 140 7.11 6.09 5.00
CA ASN A 140 7.95 7.25 4.73
C ASN A 140 7.59 7.99 3.42
N CYS A 141 6.29 8.24 3.23
CA CYS A 141 5.74 8.96 2.08
C CYS A 141 5.19 10.31 2.54
N SER A 142 6.02 11.36 2.48
CA SER A 142 5.71 12.66 3.09
C SER A 142 4.57 13.42 2.42
N LYS A 143 4.32 13.23 1.12
CA LYS A 143 3.18 13.85 0.43
C LYS A 143 1.85 13.12 0.60
N LEU A 144 1.81 11.98 1.29
CA LEU A 144 0.56 11.27 1.54
C LEU A 144 -0.26 11.99 2.63
N LYS A 145 -1.29 12.73 2.22
CA LYS A 145 -2.12 13.56 3.12
C LYS A 145 -3.43 12.91 3.57
N SER A 146 -3.98 12.03 2.76
CA SER A 146 -5.26 11.37 3.02
C SER A 146 -5.34 10.02 2.31
N LEU A 147 -6.15 9.13 2.87
CA LEU A 147 -6.60 7.90 2.21
C LEU A 147 -7.87 8.18 1.38
N PRO A 148 -8.23 7.32 0.41
CA PRO A 148 -9.35 7.61 -0.49
C PRO A 148 -10.68 7.42 0.24
N ASP A 149 -11.66 8.30 -0.01
CA ASP A 149 -13.01 8.09 0.49
C ASP A 149 -13.60 6.75 0.01
N GLN A 150 -14.54 6.19 0.77
CA GLN A 150 -15.22 4.94 0.40
C GLN A 150 -14.28 3.73 0.29
N MET A 151 -13.24 3.66 1.14
CA MET A 151 -12.28 2.55 1.10
C MET A 151 -12.97 1.17 1.16
N SER A 152 -14.14 1.05 1.79
CA SER A 152 -14.95 -0.18 1.78
C SER A 152 -15.48 -0.62 0.44
N SER A 153 -15.82 0.33 -0.41
CA SER A 153 -16.20 0.03 -1.79
C SER A 153 -14.99 -0.24 -2.67
N LEU A 154 -13.88 0.45 -2.40
CA LEU A 154 -12.67 0.44 -3.21
C LEU A 154 -11.80 -0.80 -2.93
N LEU A 155 -11.67 -1.17 -1.66
CA LEU A 155 -10.78 -2.21 -1.14
C LEU A 155 -11.56 -3.20 -0.23
N PRO A 156 -12.61 -3.88 -0.74
CA PRO A 156 -13.53 -4.69 0.07
C PRO A 156 -12.89 -5.91 0.75
N LYS A 157 -11.67 -6.29 0.37
CA LYS A 157 -10.93 -7.42 0.95
C LYS A 157 -9.70 -6.98 1.75
N LEU A 158 -9.53 -5.68 2.00
CA LEU A 158 -8.35 -5.20 2.71
C LEU A 158 -8.34 -5.78 4.12
N GLU A 159 -7.32 -6.57 4.43
CA GLU A 159 -7.11 -7.20 5.74
C GLU A 159 -6.03 -6.45 6.52
N HIS A 160 -5.01 -5.93 5.84
CA HIS A 160 -3.93 -5.19 6.45
C HIS A 160 -3.74 -3.82 5.78
N LEU A 161 -3.81 -2.77 6.60
CA LEU A 161 -3.43 -1.41 6.21
C LEU A 161 -2.31 -0.94 7.14
N GLY A 162 -1.14 -0.68 6.56
CA GLY A 162 0.04 -0.16 7.24
C GLY A 162 0.39 1.24 6.75
N ILE A 163 0.49 2.21 7.66
CA ILE A 163 0.95 3.58 7.35
C ILE A 163 2.01 3.96 8.37
N TYR A 164 3.24 4.09 7.91
CA TYR A 164 4.42 4.29 8.75
C TYR A 164 5.13 5.58 8.32
N GLU A 165 5.49 6.44 9.28
CA GLU A 165 6.31 7.64 9.05
C GLU A 165 5.79 8.57 7.93
N CYS A 166 4.46 8.70 7.81
CA CYS A 166 3.80 9.60 6.84
C CYS A 166 3.25 10.84 7.57
N PRO A 167 4.05 11.89 7.83
CA PRO A 167 3.75 12.94 8.81
C PRO A 167 2.56 13.84 8.50
N ASP A 168 2.18 13.95 7.21
CA ASP A 168 1.14 14.87 6.73
C ASP A 168 -0.25 14.20 6.64
N ILE A 169 -0.42 12.96 7.08
CA ILE A 169 -1.75 12.34 7.09
C ILE A 169 -2.61 12.97 8.20
N GLU A 170 -3.68 13.65 7.80
CA GLU A 170 -4.49 14.45 8.73
C GLU A 170 -5.79 13.74 9.16
N SER A 171 -6.30 12.80 8.35
CA SER A 171 -7.56 12.12 8.64
C SER A 171 -7.68 10.77 7.93
N PHE A 172 -8.55 9.90 8.49
CA PHE A 172 -9.07 8.73 7.78
C PHE A 172 -10.39 9.11 7.11
N PRO A 173 -10.66 8.58 5.91
CA PRO A 173 -11.90 8.80 5.21
C PRO A 173 -13.09 8.33 6.05
N GLU A 174 -14.16 9.12 6.06
CA GLU A 174 -15.44 8.69 6.62
C GLU A 174 -16.20 7.89 5.55
N ASP A 175 -16.42 6.60 5.81
CA ASP A 175 -17.32 5.78 5.01
C ASP A 175 -18.79 6.15 5.34
N HIS A 176 -19.23 7.30 4.84
CA HIS A 176 -20.59 7.83 5.06
C HIS A 176 -21.72 6.92 4.51
N VAL A 177 -21.40 5.87 3.77
CA VAL A 177 -22.36 5.02 3.05
C VAL A 177 -22.95 3.89 3.94
N MET A 178 -22.41 3.66 5.15
CA MET A 178 -22.71 2.46 5.95
C MET A 178 -23.88 2.58 6.93
N ALA A 179 -24.52 3.75 7.10
CA ALA A 179 -25.54 3.94 8.13
C ALA A 179 -26.90 3.25 7.85
N SER A 180 -27.09 2.59 6.69
CA SER A 180 -28.41 2.05 6.29
C SER A 180 -28.47 0.58 5.87
N ARG A 181 -27.33 -0.13 5.79
CA ARG A 181 -27.31 -1.53 5.36
C ARG A 181 -26.53 -2.41 6.33
N ARG A 182 -27.16 -3.50 6.77
CA ARG A 182 -26.57 -4.58 7.59
C ARG A 182 -25.50 -5.40 6.84
N GLU A 183 -24.79 -4.79 5.90
CA GLU A 183 -23.68 -5.42 5.18
C GLU A 183 -22.42 -5.14 5.99
N CYS A 184 -22.01 -6.15 6.75
CA CYS A 184 -20.85 -6.12 7.65
C CYS A 184 -19.60 -5.61 6.93
N CYS A 185 -19.03 -4.53 7.44
CA CYS A 185 -17.80 -3.93 6.97
C CYS A 185 -16.63 -4.90 7.19
N LEU A 186 -16.12 -5.53 6.13
CA LEU A 186 -14.83 -6.22 6.12
C LEU A 186 -13.75 -5.13 5.97
N PHE A 187 -13.47 -4.44 7.06
CA PHE A 187 -12.47 -3.36 7.15
C PHE A 187 -11.33 -3.77 8.06
N PRO A 188 -10.08 -3.29 7.82
CA PRO A 188 -8.90 -4.12 7.89
C PRO A 188 -8.84 -4.85 9.22
N PHE A 189 -8.66 -6.17 9.13
CA PHE A 189 -8.40 -7.03 10.29
C PHE A 189 -7.22 -6.50 11.12
N HIS A 190 -6.25 -5.85 10.47
CA HIS A 190 -5.04 -5.31 11.04
C HIS A 190 -4.73 -3.90 10.51
N LEU A 191 -4.82 -2.89 11.39
CA LEU A 191 -4.42 -1.52 11.12
C LEU A 191 -3.15 -1.18 11.91
N SER A 192 -2.09 -0.76 11.22
CA SER A 192 -0.82 -0.36 11.84
C SER A 192 -0.46 1.06 11.40
N LEU A 193 -0.38 1.98 12.34
CA LEU A 193 -0.06 3.39 12.13
C LEU A 193 1.11 3.76 13.03
N PHE A 194 2.21 4.29 12.47
CA PHE A 194 3.38 4.71 13.25
C PHE A 194 4.03 5.98 12.70
N GLY A 195 4.78 6.71 13.53
CA GLY A 195 5.69 7.76 13.05
C GLY A 195 5.08 9.10 12.64
N PHE A 196 3.87 9.45 13.09
CA PHE A 196 3.26 10.76 12.81
C PHE A 196 3.76 11.84 13.77
N SER A 197 4.28 12.95 13.23
CA SER A 197 4.69 14.13 14.01
C SER A 197 3.52 15.09 14.31
N SER A 198 2.49 15.10 13.46
CA SER A 198 1.45 16.14 13.42
C SER A 198 0.12 15.75 14.06
N MET A 199 -0.05 14.50 14.49
CA MET A 199 -1.35 13.99 14.93
C MET A 199 -1.72 14.44 16.35
N VAL A 200 -2.04 15.73 16.49
CA VAL A 200 -3.01 16.21 17.46
C VAL A 200 -4.33 15.55 17.11
N THR A 201 -4.63 14.43 17.79
CA THR A 201 -5.87 13.67 17.73
C THR A 201 -6.24 13.12 16.35
N LEU A 202 -5.82 11.89 16.01
CA LEU A 202 -6.70 11.11 15.13
C LEU A 202 -8.06 11.09 15.83
N ASP A 203 -9.10 11.62 15.19
CA ASP A 203 -10.45 11.37 15.68
C ASP A 203 -10.78 9.90 15.38
N CYS A 204 -10.36 9.02 16.28
CA CYS A 204 -10.58 7.58 16.17
C CYS A 204 -12.05 7.16 16.17
N LYS A 205 -13.00 8.12 16.15
CA LYS A 205 -14.40 7.83 15.82
C LYS A 205 -14.51 7.08 14.49
N CYS A 206 -13.65 7.37 13.52
CA CYS A 206 -13.62 6.62 12.26
C CYS A 206 -13.31 5.12 12.48
N LEU A 207 -12.45 4.79 13.46
CA LEU A 207 -12.12 3.40 13.81
C LEU A 207 -13.33 2.63 14.35
N LEU A 208 -14.34 3.32 14.91
CA LEU A 208 -15.58 2.70 15.35
C LEU A 208 -16.37 2.08 14.20
N HIS A 209 -16.12 2.50 12.96
CA HIS A 209 -16.73 1.92 11.76
C HIS A 209 -16.02 0.64 11.28
N PHE A 210 -14.84 0.32 11.81
CA PHE A 210 -14.10 -0.89 11.46
C PHE A 210 -14.53 -2.08 12.31
N THR A 211 -15.74 -2.59 12.04
CA THR A 211 -16.35 -3.69 12.81
C THR A 211 -15.57 -5.01 12.75
N SER A 212 -14.63 -5.16 11.81
CA SER A 212 -13.78 -6.35 11.64
C SER A 212 -12.34 -6.16 12.12
N LEU A 213 -11.99 -4.98 12.65
CA LEU A 213 -10.64 -4.68 13.12
C LEU A 213 -10.32 -5.51 14.36
N GLN A 214 -9.35 -6.42 14.24
CA GLN A 214 -8.92 -7.29 15.34
C GLN A 214 -7.58 -6.87 15.94
N LYS A 215 -6.71 -6.25 15.14
CA LYS A 215 -5.40 -5.75 15.57
C LYS A 215 -5.23 -4.29 15.20
N LEU A 216 -4.93 -3.45 16.19
CA LEU A 216 -4.64 -2.03 16.00
C LEU A 216 -3.29 -1.71 16.61
N GLU A 217 -2.41 -1.09 15.83
CA GLU A 217 -1.14 -0.58 16.31
C GLU A 217 -1.07 0.91 16.02
N ILE A 218 -1.03 1.75 17.05
CA ILE A 218 -1.10 3.21 16.86
C ILE A 218 -0.31 3.95 17.94
N PRO A 219 0.13 5.19 17.67
CA PRO A 219 0.71 6.03 18.70
C PRO A 219 -0.34 6.64 19.66
N SER A 220 -1.56 6.95 19.22
CA SER A 220 -2.54 7.61 20.09
C SER A 220 -3.98 7.48 19.60
N CYS A 221 -4.89 6.95 20.43
CA CYS A 221 -6.35 7.05 20.25
C CYS A 221 -7.06 7.46 21.52
N GLN A 222 -8.18 8.18 21.38
CA GLN A 222 -9.09 8.46 22.49
C GLN A 222 -10.25 7.46 22.60
N LYS A 223 -10.62 6.80 21.49
CA LYS A 223 -11.71 5.81 21.40
C LYS A 223 -11.27 4.64 20.53
N LEU A 224 -11.68 3.43 20.89
CA LEU A 224 -11.35 2.20 20.20
C LEU A 224 -12.63 1.43 19.87
N PRO A 225 -12.67 0.67 18.76
CA PRO A 225 -13.82 -0.16 18.42
C PRO A 225 -13.98 -1.36 19.36
N ASP A 226 -15.23 -1.77 19.59
CA ASP A 226 -15.57 -2.93 20.43
C ASP A 226 -15.10 -4.27 19.82
N SER A 227 -14.82 -4.30 18.51
CA SER A 227 -14.30 -5.49 17.80
C SER A 227 -12.82 -5.79 18.11
N LEU A 228 -12.12 -4.87 18.76
CA LEU A 228 -10.68 -4.94 18.91
C LEU A 228 -10.26 -6.05 19.89
N ILE A 229 -9.51 -7.02 19.40
CA ILE A 229 -9.03 -8.17 20.20
C ILE A 229 -7.59 -7.94 20.67
N LYS A 230 -6.80 -7.24 19.85
CA LYS A 230 -5.40 -6.90 20.10
C LYS A 230 -5.12 -5.42 19.86
N LEU A 231 -4.45 -4.77 20.80
CA LEU A 231 -4.01 -3.38 20.73
C LEU A 231 -2.52 -3.31 21.05
N SER A 232 -1.71 -2.88 20.09
CA SER A 232 -0.29 -2.55 20.34
C SER A 232 -0.13 -1.04 20.38
N ILE A 233 0.49 -0.52 21.41
CA ILE A 233 0.84 0.90 21.51
C ILE A 233 2.34 0.98 21.64
N LEU A 234 2.99 1.55 20.63
CA LEU A 234 4.44 1.67 20.59
C LEU A 234 4.84 3.15 20.61
N SER A 235 5.91 3.43 21.35
CA SER A 235 6.59 4.71 21.52
C SER A 235 5.70 5.86 21.97
N CYS A 236 4.72 5.60 22.86
CA CYS A 236 3.69 6.58 23.25
C CYS A 236 3.51 6.77 24.76
N PRO A 237 4.45 7.49 25.41
CA PRO A 237 4.46 7.64 26.87
C PRO A 237 3.23 8.38 27.43
N LEU A 238 2.61 9.27 26.65
CA LEU A 238 1.39 9.97 27.07
C LEU A 238 0.17 9.04 27.05
N LEU A 239 0.06 8.18 26.03
CA LEU A 239 -1.04 7.22 25.93
C LEU A 239 -0.88 6.11 26.97
N GLN A 240 0.34 5.62 27.18
CA GLN A 240 0.67 4.70 28.27
C GLN A 240 0.20 5.27 29.62
N LYS A 241 0.56 6.53 29.95
CA LYS A 241 0.08 7.18 31.19
C LYS A 241 -1.44 7.35 31.25
N ARG A 242 -2.10 7.54 30.10
CA ARG A 242 -3.55 7.67 30.01
C ARG A 242 -4.26 6.34 30.19
N LEU A 243 -3.85 5.29 29.51
CA LEU A 243 -4.45 3.95 29.58
C LEU A 243 -4.37 3.35 30.99
N MET A 244 -3.36 3.74 31.76
CA MET A 244 -3.24 3.39 33.19
C MET A 244 -4.25 4.12 34.09
N ARG A 245 -5.07 5.04 33.57
CA ARG A 245 -6.13 5.71 34.34
C ARG A 245 -7.37 4.82 34.42
N ARG A 246 -7.93 4.70 35.62
CA ARG A 246 -9.08 3.83 35.92
C ARG A 246 -10.30 4.02 35.01
N HIS A 247 -10.57 5.23 34.53
CA HIS A 247 -11.72 5.50 33.66
C HIS A 247 -11.53 5.00 32.21
N ILE A 248 -10.32 4.66 31.81
CA ILE A 248 -10.04 4.10 30.48
C ILE A 248 -10.19 2.58 30.49
N TRP A 249 -10.00 1.92 31.64
CA TRP A 249 -10.11 0.47 31.75
C TRP A 249 -11.42 -0.10 31.18
N PRO A 250 -12.62 0.45 31.47
CA PRO A 250 -13.86 -0.05 30.86
C PRO A 250 -13.88 0.02 29.32
N ILE A 251 -13.14 0.97 28.72
CA ILE A 251 -13.08 1.19 27.27
C ILE A 251 -12.16 0.17 26.58
N ILE A 252 -11.21 -0.43 27.30
CA ILE A 252 -10.22 -1.36 26.73
C ILE A 252 -10.31 -2.76 27.34
N SER A 253 -11.16 -2.95 28.36
CA SER A 253 -11.26 -4.22 29.11
C SER A 253 -11.72 -5.41 28.27
N HIS A 254 -12.34 -5.17 27.12
CA HIS A 254 -12.71 -6.21 26.14
C HIS A 254 -11.53 -6.68 25.28
N ILE A 255 -10.43 -5.91 25.23
CA ILE A 255 -9.25 -6.20 24.41
C ILE A 255 -8.37 -7.23 25.13
N SER A 256 -8.40 -8.48 24.67
CA SER A 256 -7.67 -9.60 25.30
C SER A 256 -6.14 -9.50 25.22
N GLY A 257 -5.61 -8.79 24.21
CA GLY A 257 -4.18 -8.62 24.01
C GLY A 257 -3.78 -7.15 23.92
N ILE A 258 -3.44 -6.53 25.04
CA ILE A 258 -2.89 -5.17 25.07
C ILE A 258 -1.38 -5.29 25.22
N TYR A 259 -0.63 -4.70 24.30
CA TYR A 259 0.82 -4.62 24.33
C TYR A 259 1.24 -3.15 24.36
N VAL A 260 2.05 -2.76 25.35
CA VAL A 260 2.50 -1.36 25.49
C VAL A 260 4.02 -1.34 25.64
N ASP A 261 4.72 -0.84 24.62
CA ASP A 261 6.18 -0.61 24.67
C ASP A 261 7.00 -1.81 25.19
N GLY A 262 6.68 -3.03 24.75
CA GLY A 262 7.40 -4.21 25.24
C GLY A 262 6.82 -4.89 26.47
N LYS A 263 5.71 -4.40 27.03
CA LYS A 263 5.12 -4.87 28.28
C LYS A 263 3.65 -5.21 28.18
#